data_AF-A0ABC9XLH5-F1
#
_entry.id   AF-A0ABC9XLH5-F1
#
_cell.length_a   1.000
_cell.length_b   1.000
_cell.length_c   1.000
_cell.angle_alpha   90.00
_cell.angle_beta   90.00
_cell.angle_gamma   90.00
#
_symmetry.space_group_name_H-M   'P 1'
#
loop_
_entity.id
_entity.type
_entity.pdbx_description
1 polymer ?
#
loop_
_entity_poly.entity_id
_entity_poly.type
_entity_poly.pdbx_seq_one_letter_code
_entity_poly.pdbx_strand_id
1 'polypeptide(L)'
;MVAFLTSAMFQVEKEREDMRQQLAAQKQQCRTLLQQIAALRQEQQHNVTLDGDSTTDTVPVEVHEALKTAMEKLQSRFTDLMREKADLKERLEELEHRCIQLSGETDTIGEYIALYQSQRAILKQRHQEKEEYISRLAQDKEEMKVKLLELQDLVMRLVRERNEWYSKYIAAAQNPELLVSQNESVLPAERRIELNATDGEGLRDVNLSDEAEQEAAAPHQAGFPPIDSKAAQPSQEDPTAKQIMQLLREIQNPQERLGSLLENPCIPFFYRADENDEVKIMVV
;
A
#
# COMPACT_ATOMS: atom_id res chain seq x y z
N MET A 1 15.74 3.27 34.79
CA MET A 1 16.73 3.71 35.80
C MET A 1 17.34 2.52 36.54
N VAL A 2 16.59 1.73 37.32
CA VAL A 2 17.14 0.59 38.10
C VAL A 2 17.98 -0.38 37.26
N ALA A 3 17.47 -0.84 36.10
CA ALA A 3 18.19 -1.76 35.21
C ALA A 3 19.55 -1.23 34.68
N PHE A 4 19.68 0.09 34.55
CA PHE A 4 20.94 0.72 34.15
C PHE A 4 21.95 0.72 35.31
N LEU A 5 21.49 1.00 36.53
CA LEU A 5 22.32 0.96 37.73
C LEU A 5 22.82 -0.46 38.05
N THR A 6 21.96 -1.48 37.89
CA THR A 6 22.38 -2.88 38.07
C THR A 6 23.40 -3.33 37.01
N SER A 7 23.24 -2.88 35.76
CA SER A 7 24.21 -3.15 34.68
C SER A 7 25.56 -2.46 34.96
N ALA A 8 25.54 -1.18 35.35
CA ALA A 8 26.73 -0.43 35.72
C ALA A 8 27.46 -1.03 36.94
N MET A 9 26.72 -1.48 37.97
CA MET A 9 27.32 -2.19 39.10
C MET A 9 27.99 -3.49 38.66
N PHE A 10 27.30 -4.33 37.87
CA PHE A 10 27.88 -5.58 37.38
C PHE A 10 29.15 -5.36 36.56
N GLN A 11 29.18 -4.33 35.71
CA GLN A 11 30.35 -3.96 34.93
C GLN A 11 31.53 -3.55 35.82
N VAL A 12 31.31 -2.68 36.82
CA VAL A 12 32.35 -2.24 37.76
C VAL A 12 32.83 -3.40 38.64
N GLU A 13 31.95 -4.30 39.06
CA GLU A 13 32.34 -5.48 39.84
C GLU A 13 33.17 -6.47 39.03
N LYS A 14 32.86 -6.64 37.75
CA LYS A 14 33.66 -7.43 36.80
C LYS A 14 35.04 -6.82 36.58
N GLU A 15 35.12 -5.53 36.23
CA GLU A 15 36.39 -4.82 36.04
C GLU A 15 37.28 -4.88 37.29
N ARG A 16 36.68 -4.72 38.48
CA ARG A 16 37.37 -4.87 39.77
C ARG A 16 37.94 -6.29 39.96
N GLU A 17 37.25 -7.32 39.50
CA GLU A 17 37.70 -8.70 39.61
C GLU A 17 38.79 -9.05 38.58
N ASP A 18 38.64 -8.59 37.34
CA ASP A 18 39.67 -8.69 36.31
C ASP A 18 40.99 -8.02 36.77
N MET A 19 40.90 -6.84 37.38
CA MET A 19 42.06 -6.14 37.98
C MET A 19 42.67 -6.91 39.17
N ARG A 20 41.86 -7.62 39.98
CA ARG A 20 42.39 -8.49 41.04
C ARG A 20 43.15 -9.68 40.48
N GLN A 21 42.63 -10.32 39.44
CA GLN A 21 43.27 -11.46 38.78
C GLN A 21 44.61 -11.05 38.14
N GLN A 22 44.66 -9.90 37.47
CA GLN A 22 45.90 -9.32 36.94
C GLN A 22 46.93 -9.07 38.05
N LEU A 23 46.54 -8.44 39.17
CA LEU A 23 47.45 -8.19 40.29
C LEU A 23 47.94 -9.50 40.96
N ALA A 24 47.08 -10.52 41.04
CA ALA A 24 47.46 -11.84 41.54
C ALA A 24 48.50 -12.51 40.62
N ALA A 25 48.26 -12.49 39.31
CA ALA A 25 49.19 -13.01 38.30
C ALA A 25 50.55 -12.28 38.34
N GLN A 26 50.55 -10.94 38.41
CA GLN A 26 51.78 -10.13 38.52
C GLN A 26 52.55 -10.45 39.82
N LYS A 27 51.85 -10.59 40.96
CA LYS A 27 52.46 -11.01 42.23
C LYS A 27 53.07 -12.41 42.14
N GLN A 28 52.44 -13.33 41.42
CA GLN A 28 52.98 -14.66 41.20
C GLN A 28 54.22 -14.64 40.30
N GLN A 29 54.18 -13.89 39.18
CA GLN A 29 55.36 -13.67 38.33
C GLN A 29 56.54 -13.07 39.13
N CYS A 30 56.28 -12.05 39.94
CA CYS A 30 57.29 -11.43 40.79
C CYS A 30 57.89 -12.43 41.81
N ARG A 31 57.07 -13.29 42.42
CA ARG A 31 57.56 -14.38 43.30
C ARG A 31 58.44 -15.37 42.54
N THR A 32 58.04 -15.80 41.34
CA THR A 32 58.83 -16.71 40.50
C THR A 32 60.17 -16.08 40.10
N LEU A 33 60.19 -14.81 39.71
CA LEU A 33 61.42 -14.08 39.39
C LEU A 33 62.33 -13.94 40.60
N LEU A 34 61.79 -13.64 41.79
CA LEU A 34 62.57 -13.59 43.03
C LEU A 34 63.18 -14.97 43.39
N GLN A 35 62.46 -16.06 43.16
CA GLN A 35 62.97 -17.42 43.33
C GLN A 35 64.09 -17.74 42.33
N GLN A 36 63.94 -17.37 41.05
CA GLN A 36 64.98 -17.54 40.04
C GLN A 36 66.23 -16.72 40.37
N ILE A 37 66.08 -15.46 40.79
CA ILE A 37 67.20 -14.61 41.22
C ILE A 37 67.90 -15.18 42.45
N ALA A 38 67.16 -15.76 43.41
CA ALA A 38 67.73 -16.42 44.57
C ALA A 38 68.53 -17.68 44.18
N ALA A 39 68.00 -18.51 43.27
CA ALA A 39 68.68 -19.70 42.75
C ALA A 39 69.97 -19.34 42.00
N LEU A 40 69.90 -18.41 41.04
CA LEU A 40 71.07 -17.91 40.29
C LEU A 40 72.14 -17.30 41.21
N ARG A 41 71.73 -16.63 42.30
CA ARG A 41 72.67 -16.09 43.30
C ARG A 41 73.33 -17.19 44.13
N GLN A 42 72.62 -18.28 44.43
CA GLN A 42 73.19 -19.45 45.11
C GLN A 42 74.17 -20.20 44.20
N GLU A 43 73.83 -20.35 42.91
CA GLU A 43 74.73 -20.93 41.90
C GLU A 43 75.98 -20.08 41.70
N GLN A 44 75.87 -18.75 41.56
CA GLN A 44 77.03 -17.85 41.51
C GLN A 44 77.89 -17.94 42.77
N GLN A 45 77.30 -18.10 43.96
CA GLN A 45 78.06 -18.26 45.20
C GLN A 45 78.82 -19.58 45.28
N HIS A 46 78.34 -20.65 44.63
CA HIS A 46 79.11 -21.88 44.45
C HIS A 46 80.18 -21.75 43.35
N ASN A 47 79.89 -21.02 42.28
CA ASN A 47 80.79 -20.89 41.14
C ASN A 47 81.95 -19.93 41.43
N VAL A 48 81.74 -18.85 42.19
CA VAL A 48 82.82 -17.87 42.52
C VAL A 48 83.95 -18.47 43.39
N THR A 49 83.75 -19.66 43.99
CA THR A 49 84.82 -20.41 44.66
C THR A 49 85.68 -21.28 43.74
N LEU A 50 85.37 -21.37 42.43
CA LEU A 50 86.07 -22.17 41.43
C LEU A 50 86.23 -21.37 40.13
N ASP A 51 87.48 -21.14 39.71
CA ASP A 51 87.88 -20.40 38.50
C ASP A 51 87.43 -18.94 38.37
N GLY A 52 88.38 -18.05 38.64
CA GLY A 52 88.54 -16.86 37.82
C GLY A 52 89.52 -17.16 36.69
N ASP A 53 89.04 -17.31 35.45
CA ASP A 53 89.85 -17.07 34.26
C ASP A 53 89.00 -16.44 33.13
N SER A 54 89.63 -15.59 32.32
CA SER A 54 88.98 -14.74 31.33
C SER A 54 89.05 -15.36 29.94
N THR A 55 87.95 -15.95 29.45
CA THR A 55 87.90 -16.47 28.07
C THR A 55 86.58 -16.14 27.36
N THR A 56 86.72 -15.36 26.28
CA THR A 56 85.83 -15.23 25.10
C THR A 56 84.36 -14.83 25.33
N ASP A 57 84.06 -13.59 24.97
CA ASP A 57 82.73 -13.14 24.53
C ASP A 57 82.35 -13.88 23.23
N THR A 58 81.80 -15.08 23.38
CA THR A 58 81.34 -15.92 22.27
C THR A 58 80.06 -16.60 22.71
N VAL A 59 78.95 -16.24 22.06
CA VAL A 59 77.63 -16.79 22.36
C VAL A 59 77.69 -18.32 22.22
N PRO A 60 77.33 -19.10 23.26
CA PRO A 60 77.34 -20.56 23.18
C PRO A 60 76.51 -21.04 22.00
N VAL A 61 77.05 -22.01 21.24
CA VAL A 61 76.41 -22.54 20.01
C VAL A 61 74.98 -23.04 20.29
N GLU A 62 74.75 -23.60 21.47
CA GLU A 62 73.45 -24.04 21.97
C GLU A 62 72.42 -22.91 22.05
N VAL A 63 72.83 -21.71 22.46
CA VAL A 63 71.97 -20.51 22.53
C VAL A 63 71.66 -20.01 21.12
N HIS A 64 72.63 -20.08 20.19
CA HIS A 64 72.42 -19.71 18.80
C HIS A 64 71.43 -20.66 18.10
N GLU A 65 71.58 -21.98 18.23
CA GLU A 65 70.65 -22.95 17.66
C GLU A 65 69.26 -22.92 18.33
N ALA A 66 69.18 -22.66 19.64
CA ALA A 66 67.90 -22.43 20.31
C ALA A 66 67.19 -21.19 19.77
N LEU A 67 67.90 -20.08 19.57
CA LEU A 67 67.37 -18.85 18.99
C LEU A 67 66.91 -19.04 17.54
N LYS A 68 67.72 -19.73 16.72
CA LYS A 68 67.38 -20.08 15.34
C LYS A 68 66.12 -20.94 15.26
N THR A 69 66.04 -22.00 16.08
CA THR A 69 64.85 -22.85 16.21
C THR A 69 63.61 -22.05 16.64
N ALA A 70 63.78 -21.05 17.52
CA ALA A 70 62.70 -20.17 17.94
C ALA A 70 62.26 -19.23 16.81
N MET A 71 63.18 -18.69 16.02
CA MET A 71 62.87 -17.87 14.83
C MET A 71 62.16 -18.69 13.75
N GLU A 72 62.59 -19.92 13.47
CA GLU A 72 61.94 -20.81 12.50
C GLU A 72 60.48 -21.12 12.92
N LYS A 73 60.25 -21.43 14.20
CA LYS A 73 58.90 -21.64 14.76
C LYS A 73 58.04 -20.37 14.69
N LEU A 74 58.62 -19.20 14.95
CA LEU A 74 57.94 -17.92 14.84
C LEU A 74 57.56 -17.61 13.38
N GLN A 75 58.48 -17.86 12.44
CA GLN A 75 58.26 -17.69 11.01
C GLN A 75 57.15 -18.60 10.49
N SER A 76 57.16 -19.90 10.87
CA SER A 76 56.06 -20.83 10.54
C SER A 76 54.72 -20.29 11.05
N ARG A 77 54.61 -19.98 12.36
CA ARG A 77 53.36 -19.46 12.93
C ARG A 77 52.91 -18.14 12.30
N PHE A 78 53.83 -17.27 11.93
CA PHE A 78 53.51 -16.03 11.22
C PHE A 78 52.96 -16.32 9.82
N THR A 79 53.58 -17.24 9.06
CA THR A 79 53.09 -17.66 7.74
C THR A 79 51.70 -18.30 7.84
N ASP A 80 51.46 -19.14 8.84
CA ASP A 80 50.17 -19.81 9.04
C ASP A 80 49.08 -18.79 9.43
N LEU A 81 49.36 -17.89 10.38
CA LEU A 81 48.45 -16.82 10.78
C LEU A 81 48.15 -15.84 9.62
N MET A 82 49.13 -15.56 8.75
CA MET A 82 48.92 -14.74 7.56
C MET A 82 48.03 -15.42 6.52
N ARG A 83 48.08 -16.77 6.42
CA ARG A 83 47.18 -17.57 5.58
C ARG A 83 45.76 -17.56 6.16
N GLU A 84 45.60 -17.89 7.44
CA GLU A 84 44.31 -17.83 8.14
C GLU A 84 43.66 -16.43 8.02
N LYS A 85 44.47 -15.36 8.11
CA LYS A 85 44.00 -13.98 7.92
C LYS A 85 43.56 -13.68 6.49
N ALA A 86 44.11 -14.35 5.47
CA ALA A 86 43.63 -14.22 4.10
C ALA A 86 42.29 -14.95 3.93
N ASP A 87 42.20 -16.21 4.38
CA ASP A 87 40.96 -17.02 4.32
C ASP A 87 39.81 -16.35 5.08
N LEU A 88 40.10 -15.71 6.23
CA LEU A 88 39.12 -14.95 7.02
C LEU A 88 38.66 -13.66 6.32
N LYS A 89 39.51 -13.02 5.51
CA LYS A 89 39.12 -11.86 4.71
C LYS A 89 38.20 -12.25 3.56
N GLU A 90 38.53 -13.32 2.84
CA GLU A 90 37.68 -13.84 1.75
C GLU A 90 36.28 -14.20 2.26
N ARG A 91 36.18 -14.84 3.43
CA ARG A 91 34.89 -15.15 4.08
C ARG A 91 34.14 -13.90 4.57
N LEU A 92 34.86 -12.85 4.96
CA LEU A 92 34.26 -11.57 5.35
C LEU A 92 33.67 -10.87 4.13
N GLU A 93 34.41 -10.81 3.03
CA GLU A 93 33.95 -10.24 1.75
C GLU A 93 32.74 -11.03 1.19
N GLU A 94 32.74 -12.37 1.28
CA GLU A 94 31.58 -13.19 0.94
C GLU A 94 30.34 -12.88 1.82
N LEU A 95 30.56 -12.67 3.13
CA LEU A 95 29.48 -12.36 4.07
C LEU A 95 28.92 -10.94 3.88
N GLU A 96 29.79 -9.96 3.57
CA GLU A 96 29.38 -8.59 3.21
C GLU A 96 28.53 -8.60 1.94
N HIS A 97 28.95 -9.33 0.90
CA HIS A 97 28.18 -9.50 -0.33
C HIS A 97 26.80 -10.13 -0.06
N ARG A 98 26.72 -11.19 0.75
CA ARG A 98 25.43 -11.77 1.19
C ARG A 98 24.58 -10.79 1.98
N CYS A 99 25.19 -9.95 2.82
CA CYS A 99 24.47 -8.93 3.58
C CYS A 99 23.85 -7.86 2.67
N ILE A 100 24.57 -7.45 1.62
CA ILE A 100 24.06 -6.52 0.60
C ILE A 100 22.89 -7.15 -0.17
N GLN A 101 23.00 -8.42 -0.58
CA GLN A 101 21.91 -9.15 -1.23
C GLN A 101 20.65 -9.22 -0.35
N LEU A 102 20.79 -9.66 0.90
CA LEU A 102 19.69 -9.74 1.86
C LEU A 102 19.06 -8.37 2.16
N SER A 103 19.85 -7.28 2.11
CA SER A 103 19.30 -5.92 2.20
C SER A 103 18.39 -5.60 1.01
N GLY A 104 18.86 -5.83 -0.23
CA GLY A 104 18.06 -5.57 -1.43
C GLY A 104 16.81 -6.45 -1.53
N GLU A 105 16.89 -7.71 -1.08
CA GLU A 105 15.70 -8.58 -0.93
C GLU A 105 14.72 -8.03 0.11
N THR A 106 15.23 -7.50 1.24
CA THR A 106 14.41 -6.86 2.28
C THR A 106 13.72 -5.59 1.78
N ASP A 107 14.45 -4.75 1.03
CA ASP A 107 13.90 -3.54 0.41
C ASP A 107 12.79 -3.88 -0.59
N THR A 108 13.01 -4.90 -1.43
CA THR A 108 12.00 -5.43 -2.37
C THR A 108 10.75 -5.93 -1.63
N ILE A 109 10.90 -6.65 -0.51
CA ILE A 109 9.77 -7.06 0.34
C ILE A 109 9.04 -5.83 0.92
N GLY A 110 9.77 -4.78 1.28
CA GLY A 110 9.22 -3.49 1.71
C GLY A 110 8.33 -2.85 0.64
N GLU A 111 8.76 -2.85 -0.62
CA GLU A 111 7.97 -2.35 -1.76
C GLU A 111 6.67 -3.14 -1.93
N TYR A 112 6.72 -4.48 -1.88
CA TYR A 112 5.52 -5.33 -1.93
C TYR A 112 4.55 -5.04 -0.78
N ILE A 113 5.05 -4.81 0.43
CA ILE A 113 4.21 -4.41 1.57
C ILE A 113 3.54 -3.06 1.29
N ALA A 114 4.28 -2.05 0.80
CA ALA A 114 3.72 -0.74 0.47
C ALA A 114 2.65 -0.81 -0.62
N LEU A 115 2.90 -1.56 -1.70
CA LEU A 115 1.94 -1.82 -2.76
C LEU A 115 0.67 -2.50 -2.24
N TYR A 116 0.81 -3.54 -1.41
CA TYR A 116 -0.32 -4.22 -0.80
C TYR A 116 -1.16 -3.29 0.10
N GLN A 117 -0.51 -2.44 0.92
CA GLN A 117 -1.23 -1.46 1.74
C GLN A 117 -2.01 -0.45 0.88
N SER A 118 -1.41 0.05 -0.20
CA SER A 118 -2.05 0.95 -1.15
C SER A 118 -3.29 0.30 -1.81
N GLN A 119 -3.13 -0.91 -2.37
CA GLN A 119 -4.25 -1.66 -2.96
C GLN A 119 -5.37 -1.91 -1.95
N ARG A 120 -5.03 -2.26 -0.71
CA ARG A 120 -5.99 -2.49 0.38
C ARG A 120 -6.73 -1.22 0.78
N ALA A 121 -6.06 -0.07 0.79
CA ALA A 121 -6.68 1.23 1.04
C ALA A 121 -7.69 1.61 -0.05
N ILE A 122 -7.30 1.48 -1.33
CA ILE A 122 -8.17 1.73 -2.49
C ILE A 122 -9.42 0.83 -2.45
N LEU A 123 -9.25 -0.46 -2.16
CA LEU A 123 -10.37 -1.40 -2.10
C LEU A 123 -11.33 -1.08 -0.95
N LYS A 124 -10.80 -0.68 0.21
CA LYS A 124 -11.59 -0.23 1.36
C LYS A 124 -12.35 1.06 1.06
N GLN A 125 -11.70 2.04 0.41
CA GLN A 125 -12.34 3.29 0.00
C GLN A 125 -13.50 3.02 -0.98
N ARG A 126 -13.27 2.23 -2.04
CA ARG A 126 -14.32 1.88 -3.00
C ARG A 126 -15.51 1.15 -2.35
N HIS A 127 -15.25 0.33 -1.32
CA HIS A 127 -16.32 -0.30 -0.55
C HIS A 127 -17.11 0.74 0.26
N GLN A 128 -16.41 1.67 0.93
CA GLN A 128 -17.02 2.74 1.72
C GLN A 128 -17.91 3.64 0.84
N GLU A 129 -17.43 4.07 -0.33
CA GLU A 129 -18.19 4.86 -1.31
C GLU A 129 -19.48 4.16 -1.76
N LYS A 130 -19.44 2.84 -1.94
CA LYS A 130 -20.63 2.03 -2.28
C LYS A 130 -21.63 1.95 -1.13
N GLU A 131 -21.18 1.72 0.10
CA GLU A 131 -22.06 1.71 1.28
C GLU A 131 -22.73 3.06 1.50
N GLU A 132 -22.00 4.16 1.29
CA GLU A 132 -22.54 5.53 1.38
C GLU A 132 -23.55 5.84 0.25
N TYR A 133 -23.35 5.29 -0.94
CA TYR A 133 -24.32 5.40 -2.03
C TYR A 133 -25.59 4.60 -1.75
N ILE A 134 -25.45 3.35 -1.29
CA ILE A 134 -26.58 2.49 -0.89
C ILE A 134 -27.37 3.14 0.26
N SER A 135 -26.68 3.70 1.25
CA SER A 135 -27.29 4.39 2.39
C SER A 135 -28.11 5.61 1.96
N ARG A 136 -27.56 6.44 1.06
CA ARG A 136 -28.28 7.58 0.48
C ARG A 136 -29.52 7.13 -0.30
N LEU A 137 -29.37 6.15 -1.18
CA LEU A 137 -30.49 5.62 -1.97
C LEU A 137 -31.60 5.00 -1.10
N ALA A 138 -31.23 4.38 0.04
CA ALA A 138 -32.19 3.87 1.02
C ALA A 138 -32.95 5.00 1.73
N GLN A 139 -32.28 6.11 2.07
CA GLN A 139 -32.90 7.31 2.63
C GLN A 139 -33.87 7.94 1.62
N ASP A 140 -33.41 8.22 0.39
CA ASP A 140 -34.22 8.84 -0.68
C ASP A 140 -35.52 8.04 -0.94
N LYS A 141 -35.43 6.71 -0.89
CA LYS A 141 -36.58 5.80 -1.05
C LYS A 141 -37.58 5.92 0.10
N GLU A 142 -37.13 6.03 1.35
CA GLU A 142 -38.02 6.19 2.50
C GLU A 142 -38.64 7.60 2.52
N GLU A 143 -37.88 8.65 2.18
CA GLU A 143 -38.41 10.01 1.99
C GLU A 143 -39.47 10.08 0.88
N MET A 144 -39.24 9.43 -0.26
CA MET A 144 -40.22 9.33 -1.35
C MET A 144 -41.50 8.61 -0.89
N LYS A 145 -41.36 7.53 -0.12
CA LYS A 145 -42.48 6.78 0.47
C LYS A 145 -43.29 7.63 1.45
N VAL A 146 -42.64 8.46 2.27
CA VAL A 146 -43.33 9.42 3.15
C VAL A 146 -44.13 10.44 2.32
N LYS A 147 -43.52 11.07 1.31
CA LYS A 147 -44.19 12.03 0.40
C LYS A 147 -45.38 11.41 -0.34
N LEU A 148 -45.28 10.14 -0.74
CA LEU A 148 -46.39 9.39 -1.36
C LEU A 148 -47.55 9.13 -0.38
N LEU A 149 -47.27 8.85 0.89
CA LEU A 149 -48.30 8.68 1.93
C LEU A 149 -48.99 10.02 2.24
N GLU A 150 -48.24 11.12 2.32
CA GLU A 150 -48.79 12.48 2.49
C GLU A 150 -49.69 12.87 1.32
N LEU A 151 -49.27 12.59 0.08
CA LEU A 151 -50.08 12.80 -1.12
C LEU A 151 -51.35 11.93 -1.12
N GLN A 152 -51.25 10.67 -0.71
CA GLN A 152 -52.39 9.77 -0.59
C GLN A 152 -53.42 10.30 0.42
N ASP A 153 -52.97 10.77 1.59
CA ASP A 153 -53.85 11.40 2.59
C ASP A 153 -54.53 12.65 2.03
N LEU A 154 -53.78 13.54 1.37
CA LEU A 154 -54.34 14.76 0.77
C LEU A 154 -55.41 14.44 -0.29
N VAL A 155 -55.18 13.43 -1.14
CA VAL A 155 -56.16 12.95 -2.12
C VAL A 155 -57.39 12.35 -1.43
N MET A 156 -57.23 11.56 -0.37
CA MET A 156 -58.37 11.01 0.39
C MET A 156 -59.19 12.12 1.06
N ARG A 157 -58.56 13.19 1.56
CA ARG A 157 -59.25 14.37 2.10
C ARG A 157 -60.03 15.12 1.00
N LEU A 158 -59.40 15.43 -0.13
CA LEU A 158 -60.07 16.08 -1.27
C LEU A 158 -61.25 15.26 -1.81
N VAL A 159 -61.12 13.94 -1.91
CA VAL A 159 -62.22 13.06 -2.34
C VAL A 159 -63.38 13.08 -1.33
N ARG A 160 -63.08 13.09 -0.02
CA ARG A 160 -64.09 13.23 1.05
C ARG A 160 -64.81 14.58 0.95
N GLU A 161 -64.08 15.68 0.90
CA GLU A 161 -64.62 17.04 0.78
C GLU A 161 -65.53 17.18 -0.46
N ARG A 162 -65.09 16.65 -1.61
CA ARG A 162 -65.89 16.61 -2.84
C ARG A 162 -67.15 15.77 -2.70
N ASN A 163 -67.08 14.60 -2.05
CA ASN A 163 -68.24 13.76 -1.79
C ASN A 163 -69.25 14.47 -0.87
N GLU A 164 -68.78 15.11 0.20
CA GLU A 164 -69.63 15.91 1.10
C GLU A 164 -70.30 17.09 0.37
N TRP A 165 -69.55 17.80 -0.49
CA TRP A 165 -70.08 18.90 -1.29
C TRP A 165 -71.13 18.41 -2.29
N TYR A 166 -70.88 17.28 -2.96
CA TYR A 166 -71.84 16.64 -3.86
C TYR A 166 -73.11 16.19 -3.12
N SER A 167 -72.99 15.59 -1.92
CA SER A 167 -74.14 15.24 -1.08
C SER A 167 -74.95 16.48 -0.66
N LYS A 168 -74.28 17.58 -0.28
CA LYS A 168 -74.94 18.87 0.05
C LYS A 168 -75.68 19.44 -1.17
N TYR A 169 -75.05 19.42 -2.35
CA TYR A 169 -75.66 19.87 -3.61
C TYR A 169 -76.90 19.05 -4.00
N ILE A 170 -76.81 17.72 -3.95
CA ILE A 170 -77.94 16.83 -4.24
C ILE A 170 -79.08 17.02 -3.24
N ALA A 171 -78.78 17.18 -1.94
CA ALA A 171 -79.80 17.44 -0.92
C ALA A 171 -80.53 18.78 -1.14
N ALA A 172 -79.82 19.82 -1.60
CA ALA A 172 -80.40 21.11 -1.96
C ALA A 172 -81.24 21.03 -3.25
N ALA A 173 -80.79 20.28 -4.25
CA ALA A 173 -81.52 20.09 -5.51
C ALA A 173 -82.79 19.22 -5.36
N GLN A 174 -82.80 18.30 -4.38
CA GLN A 174 -83.98 17.44 -4.09
C GLN A 174 -84.99 18.08 -3.12
N ASN A 175 -84.64 19.18 -2.44
CA ASN A 175 -85.55 19.94 -1.58
C ASN A 175 -85.64 21.42 -2.03
N PRO A 176 -86.36 21.73 -3.11
CA PRO A 176 -86.55 23.11 -3.57
C PRO A 176 -87.40 23.98 -2.63
N GLU A 177 -88.04 23.40 -1.61
CA GLU A 177 -89.15 24.03 -0.87
C GLU A 177 -88.77 24.72 0.46
N LEU A 178 -87.48 24.89 0.76
CA LEU A 178 -87.01 25.61 1.96
C LEU A 178 -86.14 26.86 1.69
N LEU A 179 -86.16 27.39 0.45
CA LEU A 179 -85.53 28.68 0.10
C LEU A 179 -86.54 29.82 -0.16
N VAL A 180 -87.71 29.77 0.47
CA VAL A 180 -88.69 30.88 0.48
C VAL A 180 -88.74 31.59 1.85
N SER A 181 -87.78 31.34 2.74
CA SER A 181 -87.68 32.05 4.03
C SER A 181 -86.24 32.38 4.46
N GLN A 182 -85.53 33.11 3.59
CA GLN A 182 -84.58 34.20 3.96
C GLN A 182 -84.05 34.90 2.70
N ASN A 183 -84.91 35.70 2.06
CA ASN A 183 -84.46 36.79 1.20
C ASN A 183 -84.26 38.02 2.07
N GLU A 184 -83.00 38.39 2.34
CA GLU A 184 -82.52 39.77 2.54
C GLU A 184 -81.01 39.75 2.83
N SER A 185 -80.16 39.80 1.79
CA SER A 185 -79.19 40.90 1.62
C SER A 185 -78.28 40.69 0.39
N VAL A 186 -78.36 41.63 -0.55
CA VAL A 186 -77.23 42.21 -1.29
C VAL A 186 -76.24 41.24 -1.99
N LEU A 187 -76.39 41.13 -3.32
CA LEU A 187 -75.28 40.81 -4.22
C LEU A 187 -74.17 41.87 -4.12
N PRO A 188 -72.90 41.47 -4.21
CA PRO A 188 -72.02 42.18 -5.14
C PRO A 188 -71.19 41.25 -6.04
N ALA A 189 -71.19 41.62 -7.32
CA ALA A 189 -70.10 41.56 -8.29
C ALA A 189 -69.16 40.34 -8.33
N GLU A 190 -69.13 39.73 -9.52
CA GLU A 190 -68.02 39.03 -10.17
C GLU A 190 -66.64 39.23 -9.50
N ARG A 191 -66.23 38.28 -8.63
CA ARG A 191 -64.83 38.18 -8.22
C ARG A 191 -64.03 37.49 -9.31
N ARG A 192 -63.57 38.30 -10.27
CA ARG A 192 -62.59 38.03 -11.30
C ARG A 192 -61.48 37.10 -10.78
N ILE A 193 -61.18 36.04 -11.53
CA ILE A 193 -60.03 35.16 -11.27
C ILE A 193 -58.76 35.93 -11.66
N GLU A 194 -57.97 36.32 -10.67
CA GLU A 194 -56.63 36.91 -10.90
C GLU A 194 -55.58 35.79 -10.89
N LEU A 195 -55.19 35.37 -12.09
CA LEU A 195 -53.98 34.58 -12.30
C LEU A 195 -52.76 35.49 -12.08
N ASN A 196 -52.24 35.52 -10.85
CA ASN A 196 -50.94 36.12 -10.58
C ASN A 196 -49.83 35.20 -11.13
N ALA A 197 -49.42 35.48 -12.37
CA ALA A 197 -48.14 35.02 -12.88
C ALA A 197 -47.03 35.84 -12.20
N THR A 198 -46.35 35.25 -11.22
CA THR A 198 -45.07 35.76 -10.73
C THR A 198 -43.96 35.26 -11.64
N ASP A 199 -43.46 36.16 -12.49
CA ASP A 199 -42.31 35.87 -13.35
C ASP A 199 -41.04 35.58 -12.51
N GLY A 200 -40.29 34.58 -12.96
CA GLY A 200 -38.83 34.60 -12.92
C GLY A 200 -38.12 34.28 -11.60
N GLU A 201 -37.85 32.99 -11.38
CA GLU A 201 -36.47 32.57 -11.05
C GLU A 201 -36.17 31.23 -11.73
N GLY A 202 -35.04 31.15 -12.43
CA GLY A 202 -34.87 30.20 -13.53
C GLY A 202 -34.42 28.80 -13.14
N LEU A 203 -34.99 27.79 -13.81
CA LEU A 203 -34.32 26.48 -13.94
C LEU A 203 -32.99 26.71 -14.67
N ARG A 204 -31.88 26.40 -13.99
CA ARG A 204 -30.56 26.30 -14.62
C ARG A 204 -30.44 24.96 -15.34
N ASP A 205 -30.85 24.91 -16.60
CA ASP A 205 -30.40 23.87 -17.51
C ASP A 205 -28.91 24.05 -17.78
N VAL A 206 -28.08 23.17 -17.20
CA VAL A 206 -26.64 23.11 -17.48
C VAL A 206 -26.42 22.36 -18.79
N ASN A 207 -26.65 23.08 -19.88
CA ASN A 207 -26.27 22.63 -21.22
C ASN A 207 -24.76 22.86 -21.39
N LEU A 208 -23.97 21.78 -21.50
CA LEU A 208 -22.51 21.84 -21.64
C LEU A 208 -22.12 21.54 -23.10
N SER A 209 -22.21 22.54 -23.97
CA SER A 209 -21.64 22.53 -25.32
C SER A 209 -21.50 23.96 -25.84
N ASP A 210 -20.25 24.43 -25.88
CA ASP A 210 -19.64 25.60 -26.55
C ASP A 210 -18.44 26.05 -25.68
N GLU A 211 -17.27 26.51 -26.13
CA GLU A 211 -16.52 26.53 -27.42
C GLU A 211 -15.03 26.50 -26.97
N ALA A 212 -14.05 25.82 -27.57
CA ALA A 212 -13.60 25.77 -28.96
C ALA A 212 -12.86 27.04 -29.44
N GLU A 213 -11.55 27.14 -29.13
CA GLU A 213 -10.51 27.88 -29.87
C GLU A 213 -9.12 27.23 -29.54
N GLN A 214 -8.11 27.11 -30.41
CA GLN A 214 -8.04 27.11 -31.87
C GLN A 214 -6.70 26.47 -32.32
N GLU A 215 -6.63 26.02 -33.58
CA GLU A 215 -5.46 25.65 -34.42
C GLU A 215 -5.02 24.16 -34.47
N ALA A 216 -4.82 23.53 -35.64
CA ALA A 216 -5.11 23.93 -37.03
C ALA A 216 -5.19 22.71 -37.98
N ALA A 217 -5.63 22.96 -39.23
CA ALA A 217 -5.55 22.09 -40.42
C ALA A 217 -6.46 20.83 -40.51
N ALA A 218 -7.61 21.01 -41.18
CA ALA A 218 -8.30 19.94 -41.93
C ALA A 218 -7.54 19.63 -43.26
N PRO A 219 -7.95 18.61 -44.05
CA PRO A 219 -9.04 18.83 -45.00
C PRO A 219 -9.98 17.64 -45.31
N HIS A 220 -11.30 17.92 -45.33
CA HIS A 220 -12.30 17.50 -46.34
C HIS A 220 -12.63 15.98 -46.53
N GLN A 221 -13.84 15.53 -46.91
CA GLN A 221 -15.06 16.11 -47.51
C GLN A 221 -16.26 15.19 -47.10
N ALA A 222 -17.37 15.67 -46.51
CA ALA A 222 -18.59 16.24 -47.14
C ALA A 222 -19.66 15.22 -47.61
N GLY A 223 -20.92 15.35 -47.14
CA GLY A 223 -22.10 14.74 -47.78
C GLY A 223 -23.26 14.29 -46.86
N PHE A 224 -24.33 15.10 -46.76
CA PHE A 224 -25.69 14.74 -46.29
C PHE A 224 -26.73 15.38 -47.26
N PRO A 225 -28.00 14.90 -47.32
CA PRO A 225 -28.53 13.54 -47.16
C PRO A 225 -29.07 13.04 -48.54
N PRO A 226 -30.38 13.01 -48.96
CA PRO A 226 -31.69 13.02 -48.29
C PRO A 226 -32.59 11.77 -48.52
N ILE A 227 -33.51 11.56 -47.58
CA ILE A 227 -34.92 11.09 -47.68
C ILE A 227 -35.37 10.34 -48.96
N ASP A 228 -35.85 9.09 -48.81
CA ASP A 228 -37.22 8.75 -49.24
C ASP A 228 -37.83 7.53 -48.51
N SER A 229 -39.12 7.32 -48.78
CA SER A 229 -40.12 6.58 -48.03
C SER A 229 -40.14 5.06 -48.25
N LYS A 230 -40.79 4.34 -47.33
CA LYS A 230 -41.75 3.22 -47.56
C LYS A 230 -41.33 1.78 -47.18
N ALA A 231 -42.20 1.16 -46.37
CA ALA A 231 -42.47 -0.26 -46.16
C ALA A 231 -41.44 -1.18 -45.45
N ALA A 232 -41.96 -1.82 -44.40
CA ALA A 232 -41.35 -2.83 -43.54
C ALA A 232 -40.69 -4.04 -44.25
N GLN A 233 -39.52 -4.45 -43.75
CA GLN A 233 -39.22 -5.85 -43.34
C GLN A 233 -37.98 -5.90 -42.39
N PRO A 234 -37.73 -7.01 -41.67
CA PRO A 234 -36.91 -6.98 -40.45
C PRO A 234 -35.44 -7.40 -40.67
N SER A 235 -34.52 -6.44 -40.78
CA SER A 235 -33.09 -6.77 -40.92
C SER A 235 -32.13 -5.61 -40.62
N GLN A 236 -32.08 -5.15 -39.37
CA GLN A 236 -30.88 -4.55 -38.79
C GLN A 236 -31.00 -4.59 -37.26
N GLU A 237 -30.58 -5.69 -36.66
CA GLU A 237 -30.19 -5.67 -35.25
C GLU A 237 -29.02 -4.70 -35.12
N ASP A 238 -29.25 -3.62 -34.36
CA ASP A 238 -28.27 -2.61 -33.96
C ASP A 238 -26.96 -3.29 -33.53
N PRO A 239 -25.77 -2.86 -33.98
CA PRO A 239 -24.49 -3.44 -33.54
C PRO A 239 -24.39 -3.56 -32.01
N THR A 240 -24.96 -2.60 -31.29
CA THR A 240 -25.07 -2.60 -29.82
C THR A 240 -25.94 -3.75 -29.31
N ALA A 241 -27.09 -3.99 -29.94
CA ALA A 241 -28.00 -5.08 -29.58
C ALA A 241 -27.37 -6.47 -29.83
N LYS A 242 -26.60 -6.63 -30.91
CA LYS A 242 -25.83 -7.85 -31.17
C LYS A 242 -24.77 -8.10 -30.10
N GLN A 243 -24.03 -7.05 -29.71
CA GLN A 243 -23.05 -7.13 -28.63
C GLN A 243 -23.70 -7.58 -27.31
N ILE A 244 -24.87 -7.03 -26.97
CA ILE A 244 -25.65 -7.38 -25.76
C ILE A 244 -26.15 -8.83 -25.84
N MET A 245 -26.75 -9.24 -26.96
CA MET A 245 -27.27 -10.61 -27.16
C MET A 245 -26.16 -11.66 -27.10
N GLN A 246 -24.97 -11.33 -27.62
CA GLN A 246 -23.80 -12.20 -27.50
C GLN A 246 -23.31 -12.27 -26.05
N LEU A 247 -23.19 -11.15 -25.34
CA LEU A 247 -22.76 -11.12 -23.94
C LEU A 247 -23.72 -11.91 -23.03
N LEU A 248 -25.03 -11.81 -23.27
CA LEU A 248 -26.05 -12.60 -22.54
C LEU A 248 -25.89 -14.10 -22.78
N ARG A 249 -25.55 -14.53 -24.01
CA ARG A 249 -25.26 -15.93 -24.33
C ARG A 249 -23.97 -16.41 -23.66
N GLU A 250 -22.92 -15.59 -23.67
CA GLU A 250 -21.63 -15.89 -23.02
C GLU A 250 -21.78 -16.06 -21.49
N ILE A 251 -22.61 -15.24 -20.84
CA ILE A 251 -22.92 -15.34 -19.40
C ILE A 251 -23.74 -16.60 -19.11
N GLN A 252 -24.63 -17.01 -20.01
CA GLN A 252 -25.51 -18.16 -19.81
C GLN A 252 -24.80 -19.50 -20.04
N ASN A 253 -23.79 -19.56 -20.92
CA ASN A 253 -23.00 -20.77 -21.24
C ASN A 253 -21.47 -20.52 -21.09
N PRO A 254 -20.93 -20.40 -19.87
CA PRO A 254 -19.49 -20.11 -19.66
C PRO A 254 -18.53 -21.20 -20.16
N GLN A 255 -19.01 -22.39 -20.52
CA GLN A 255 -18.18 -23.48 -21.04
C GLN A 255 -17.81 -23.35 -22.52
N GLU A 256 -18.52 -22.54 -23.33
CA GLU A 256 -18.20 -22.37 -24.76
C GLU A 256 -16.81 -21.72 -24.99
N ARG A 257 -16.28 -21.01 -23.97
CA ARG A 257 -14.95 -20.37 -24.03
C ARG A 257 -13.76 -21.31 -23.81
N LEU A 258 -13.99 -22.51 -23.26
CA LEU A 258 -12.90 -23.48 -22.98
C LEU A 258 -12.30 -24.11 -24.25
N GLY A 259 -12.99 -24.02 -25.39
CA GLY A 259 -12.54 -24.61 -26.66
C GLY A 259 -11.50 -23.79 -27.43
N SER A 260 -11.47 -22.46 -27.29
CA SER A 260 -10.62 -21.58 -28.13
C SER A 260 -9.55 -20.81 -27.35
N LEU A 261 -9.67 -20.69 -26.03
CA LEU A 261 -8.66 -20.03 -25.19
C LEU A 261 -7.48 -20.93 -24.80
N LEU A 262 -7.59 -22.24 -25.01
CA LEU A 262 -6.54 -23.22 -24.65
C LEU A 262 -5.37 -23.27 -25.67
N GLU A 263 -5.57 -22.77 -26.89
CA GLU A 263 -4.52 -22.73 -27.94
C GLU A 263 -3.65 -21.47 -27.91
N ASN A 264 -3.92 -20.51 -27.02
CA ASN A 264 -3.07 -19.34 -26.82
C ASN A 264 -2.16 -19.55 -25.60
N PRO A 265 -0.93 -20.10 -25.76
CA PRO A 265 0.03 -20.10 -24.67
C PRO A 265 0.40 -18.66 -24.34
N CYS A 266 -0.07 -18.16 -23.20
CA CYS A 266 0.41 -16.90 -22.65
C CYS A 266 1.90 -17.04 -22.29
N ILE A 267 2.78 -16.69 -23.21
CA ILE A 267 4.23 -16.62 -23.00
C ILE A 267 4.51 -15.36 -22.18
N PRO A 268 5.02 -15.46 -20.94
CA PRO A 268 5.40 -14.29 -20.15
C PRO A 268 6.69 -13.69 -20.73
N PHE A 269 6.56 -12.57 -21.44
CA PHE A 269 7.71 -11.82 -21.93
C PHE A 269 8.23 -10.88 -20.83
N PHE A 270 9.40 -11.20 -20.30
CA PHE A 270 10.19 -10.28 -19.48
C PHE A 270 11.02 -9.40 -20.41
N TYR A 271 10.72 -8.11 -20.48
CA TYR A 271 11.53 -7.13 -21.21
C TYR A 271 12.33 -6.27 -20.23
N ARG A 272 13.52 -5.86 -20.67
CA ARG A 272 14.28 -4.76 -20.08
C ARG A 272 14.42 -3.71 -21.18
N ALA A 273 14.15 -2.45 -20.85
CA ALA A 273 14.37 -1.37 -21.80
C ALA A 273 15.88 -1.24 -22.12
N ASP A 274 16.19 -0.88 -23.35
CA ASP A 274 17.55 -0.54 -23.76
C ASP A 274 17.98 0.82 -23.16
N GLU A 275 19.25 1.21 -23.32
CA GLU A 275 19.79 2.51 -22.85
C GLU A 275 19.06 3.75 -23.41
N ASN A 276 18.17 3.56 -24.38
CA ASN A 276 17.34 4.58 -25.03
C ASN A 276 15.85 4.51 -24.65
N ASP A 277 15.47 3.75 -23.61
CA ASP A 277 14.08 3.44 -23.19
C ASP A 277 13.20 2.74 -24.26
N GLU A 278 13.78 2.30 -25.38
CA GLU A 278 13.07 1.58 -26.44
C GLU A 278 13.00 0.06 -26.18
N VAL A 279 11.85 -0.55 -26.52
CA VAL A 279 11.62 -2.00 -26.45
C VAL A 279 11.26 -2.52 -27.83
N LYS A 280 12.21 -3.15 -28.53
CA LYS A 280 12.03 -3.65 -29.90
C LYS A 280 11.63 -5.12 -29.90
N ILE A 281 10.33 -5.39 -30.00
CA ILE A 281 9.77 -6.73 -30.17
C ILE A 281 9.66 -7.02 -31.66
N MET A 282 10.51 -7.91 -32.19
CA MET A 282 10.35 -8.44 -33.54
C MET A 282 9.56 -9.75 -33.49
N VAL A 283 8.49 -9.82 -34.27
CA VAL A 283 7.71 -11.04 -34.53
C VAL A 283 8.04 -11.50 -35.94
N VAL A 284 8.31 -12.79 -36.11
CA VAL A 284 8.58 -13.46 -37.40
C VAL A 284 7.37 -14.29 -37.80
#